data_AF-A0A8B6G508-F1
#
_entry.id   AF-A0A8B6G508-F1
#
_cell.length_a   1.000
_cell.length_b   1.000
_cell.length_c   1.000
_cell.angle_alpha   90.00
_cell.angle_beta   90.00
_cell.angle_gamma   90.00
#
_symmetry.space_group_name_H-M   'P 1'
#
loop_
_entity.id
_entity.type
_entity.pdbx_description
1 polymer ?
#
loop_
_entity_poly.entity_id
_entity_poly.type
_entity_poly.pdbx_seq_one_letter_code
_entity_poly.pdbx_strand_id
1 'polypeptide(L)'
;MGCCFSSENGLEPSSTSSLLNGPQRKYVDNTGPPSSARQYRPPHRKDTIPGDDDGLVVSKMKPIVIQSMNKTFQDHEKLYNDISKSYQDMLNELHCFKSAFDKETSGIPEMTKCVRILVHRCGKTSLEVERRKNCVQVIFSEQTLMKNSLKDPQEIISSLQHFNSMNKHLEKVLERSHSIQNSINILLKDEESIQRQVTKECLPADQGPGAMYNVKENMRTLEQMLKNIDVIKEKSDAKLKDVIESSKGFFENAE
;
A
#
# COMPACT_ATOMS: atom_id res chain seq x y z
N MET A 1 2.82 -79.21 -7.95
CA MET A 1 3.97 -78.74 -7.15
C MET A 1 3.52 -77.43 -6.49
N GLY A 2 3.09 -77.35 -5.24
CA GLY A 2 3.46 -78.13 -4.06
C GLY A 2 4.59 -77.41 -3.32
N CYS A 3 4.24 -76.45 -2.45
CA CYS A 3 4.65 -76.36 -1.03
C CYS A 3 4.34 -74.97 -0.44
N CYS A 4 3.43 -74.98 0.53
CA CYS A 4 3.19 -73.98 1.56
C CYS A 4 4.27 -74.09 2.65
N PHE A 5 4.50 -73.03 3.43
CA PHE A 5 4.52 -73.12 4.91
C PHE A 5 4.32 -71.73 5.52
N SER A 6 3.35 -71.67 6.43
CA SER A 6 2.96 -70.56 7.30
C SER A 6 3.57 -70.72 8.70
N SER A 7 3.25 -69.73 9.55
CA SER A 7 3.05 -69.78 11.02
C SER A 7 4.09 -68.99 11.84
N GLU A 8 3.71 -67.83 12.42
CA GLU A 8 3.01 -67.63 13.73
C GLU A 8 4.03 -67.55 14.89
N ASN A 9 3.91 -66.82 16.00
CA ASN A 9 2.92 -65.97 16.68
C ASN A 9 3.74 -65.10 17.68
N GLY A 10 3.25 -63.94 18.13
CA GLY A 10 2.75 -63.86 19.51
C GLY A 10 2.74 -62.44 20.09
N LEU A 11 1.62 -62.13 20.75
CA LEU A 11 1.20 -60.87 21.38
C LEU A 11 1.70 -60.72 22.83
N GLU A 12 2.04 -59.46 23.20
CA GLU A 12 1.72 -58.72 24.45
C GLU A 12 2.13 -59.28 25.85
N PRO A 13 1.85 -58.58 26.98
CA PRO A 13 2.27 -57.23 27.41
C PRO A 13 2.85 -57.25 28.86
N SER A 14 3.21 -56.11 29.45
CA SER A 14 2.83 -55.68 30.84
C SER A 14 3.85 -54.79 31.56
N SER A 15 3.29 -53.77 32.20
CA SER A 15 3.84 -52.79 33.13
C SER A 15 4.30 -53.40 34.47
N THR A 16 5.13 -52.68 35.25
CA THR A 16 4.81 -52.11 36.59
C THR A 16 6.07 -51.73 37.40
N SER A 17 6.01 -50.55 38.04
CA SER A 17 6.51 -50.14 39.39
C SER A 17 7.96 -50.40 39.84
N SER A 18 8.61 -49.68 40.77
CA SER A 18 8.45 -48.43 41.52
C SER A 18 9.60 -48.39 42.57
N LEU A 19 9.98 -47.18 43.04
CA LEU A 19 10.39 -46.82 44.43
C LEU A 19 11.82 -47.07 44.98
N LEU A 20 12.50 -45.97 45.37
CA LEU A 20 12.95 -45.55 46.74
C LEU A 20 14.16 -44.58 46.70
N ASN A 21 13.98 -43.28 46.99
CA ASN A 21 14.29 -42.56 48.26
C ASN A 21 15.77 -42.59 48.70
N GLY A 22 16.54 -41.48 48.63
CA GLY A 22 16.62 -40.36 49.60
C GLY A 22 18.09 -40.24 50.12
N PRO A 23 18.59 -39.17 50.79
CA PRO A 23 17.85 -38.19 51.61
C PRO A 23 18.27 -36.68 51.48
N GLN A 24 17.49 -35.84 52.17
CA GLN A 24 17.55 -34.38 52.34
C GLN A 24 18.66 -33.84 53.27
N ARG A 25 19.02 -32.55 53.10
CA ARG A 25 19.23 -31.53 54.17
C ARG A 25 18.91 -30.13 53.59
N LYS A 26 17.82 -29.48 53.99
CA LYS A 26 17.59 -28.51 55.10
C LYS A 26 18.00 -27.05 54.79
N TYR A 27 17.00 -26.18 54.97
CA TYR A 27 16.86 -24.74 54.73
C TYR A 27 17.85 -23.84 55.48
N VAL A 28 18.15 -22.68 54.87
CA VAL A 28 18.34 -21.39 55.57
C VAL A 28 17.64 -20.31 54.76
N ASP A 29 16.59 -19.72 55.34
CA ASP A 29 16.01 -18.44 54.94
C ASP A 29 17.00 -17.32 55.27
N ASN A 30 17.21 -16.39 54.35
CA ASN A 30 17.63 -15.05 54.74
C ASN A 30 17.08 -13.97 53.82
N THR A 31 16.43 -13.02 54.49
CA THR A 31 15.69 -11.86 54.02
C THR A 31 16.57 -10.81 53.34
N GLY A 32 16.12 -10.31 52.19
CA GLY A 32 16.58 -9.05 51.60
C GLY A 32 15.79 -8.72 50.34
N PRO A 33 15.17 -7.53 50.21
CA PRO A 33 14.41 -7.18 49.02
C PRO A 33 15.37 -6.66 47.93
N PRO A 34 15.35 -7.19 46.69
CA PRO A 34 15.92 -6.45 45.58
C PRO A 34 14.94 -5.33 45.20
N SER A 35 15.34 -4.15 45.64
CA SER A 35 14.84 -2.83 45.25
C SER A 35 14.87 -2.62 43.73
N SER A 36 13.92 -1.83 43.25
CA SER A 36 13.93 -1.10 41.97
C SER A 36 13.59 -1.88 40.69
N ALA A 37 12.36 -2.39 40.60
CA ALA A 37 11.58 -2.28 39.36
C ALA A 37 11.16 -0.79 39.17
N ARG A 38 12.13 0.09 38.90
CA ARG A 38 11.84 1.43 38.40
C ARG A 38 11.18 1.26 37.04
N GLN A 39 9.88 1.48 37.06
CA GLN A 39 9.00 1.77 35.95
C GLN A 39 9.77 2.44 34.81
N TYR A 40 10.21 1.65 33.84
CA TYR A 40 10.48 2.17 32.51
C TYR A 40 9.11 2.39 31.86
N ARG A 41 8.48 3.51 32.18
CA ARG A 41 7.37 4.04 31.39
C ARG A 41 8.03 4.53 30.10
N PRO A 42 7.75 3.93 28.93
CA PRO A 42 8.24 4.48 27.67
C PRO A 42 7.80 5.95 27.62
N PRO A 43 8.68 6.88 27.23
CA PRO A 43 8.30 8.27 27.13
C PRO A 43 7.08 8.36 26.21
N HIS A 44 6.11 9.18 26.65
CA HIS A 44 4.91 9.56 25.93
C HIS A 44 5.11 9.43 24.42
N ARG A 45 4.38 8.49 23.81
CA ARG A 45 4.07 8.59 22.38
C ARG A 45 3.56 10.01 22.18
N LYS A 46 4.36 10.84 21.53
CA LYS A 46 3.84 12.01 20.84
C LYS A 46 2.68 11.48 20.02
N ASP A 47 1.52 12.08 20.20
CA ASP A 47 0.32 11.83 19.43
C ASP A 47 0.71 11.82 17.96
N THR A 48 0.92 10.61 17.46
CA THR A 48 1.16 10.38 16.05
C THR A 48 -0.22 10.47 15.48
N ILE A 49 -0.48 11.60 14.82
CA ILE A 49 -1.58 11.79 13.90
C ILE A 49 -1.79 10.44 13.19
N PRO A 50 -3.00 9.84 13.20
CA PRO A 50 -3.23 8.57 12.54
C PRO A 50 -3.08 8.79 11.04
N GLY A 51 -1.85 8.61 10.54
CA GLY A 51 -1.45 8.88 9.17
C GLY A 51 -0.86 7.63 8.55
N ASP A 52 -1.64 7.03 7.64
CA ASP A 52 -1.22 6.76 6.26
C ASP A 52 0.07 5.98 5.96
N ASP A 53 0.64 5.22 6.90
CA ASP A 53 1.68 4.23 6.53
C ASP A 53 1.03 2.90 6.11
N ASP A 54 0.25 2.96 5.04
CA ASP A 54 -0.27 1.77 4.37
C ASP A 54 0.85 1.25 3.46
N GLY A 55 1.55 0.22 3.93
CA GLY A 55 2.85 -0.26 3.42
C GLY A 55 2.88 -0.74 1.97
N LEU A 56 2.61 0.17 1.04
CA LEU A 56 2.77 0.01 -0.40
C LEU A 56 4.25 0.14 -0.74
N VAL A 57 4.94 -0.97 -0.55
CA VAL A 57 6.38 -1.08 -0.85
C VAL A 57 6.58 -1.16 -2.36
N VAL A 58 7.60 -0.46 -2.86
CA VAL A 58 8.14 -0.63 -4.21
C VAL A 58 8.43 -2.11 -4.42
N SER A 59 7.82 -2.70 -5.43
CA SER A 59 8.04 -4.12 -5.71
C SER A 59 9.23 -4.27 -6.64
N LYS A 60 10.00 -5.35 -6.46
CA LYS A 60 11.18 -5.66 -7.26
C LYS A 60 11.15 -7.11 -7.72
N MET A 61 11.12 -7.32 -9.03
CA MET A 61 11.15 -8.65 -9.63
C MET A 61 12.58 -9.16 -9.67
N LYS A 62 12.74 -10.47 -9.43
CA LYS A 62 14.01 -11.16 -9.58
C LYS A 62 14.35 -11.31 -11.07
N PRO A 63 15.62 -11.14 -11.46
CA PRO A 63 16.04 -11.30 -12.84
C PRO A 63 15.90 -12.76 -13.28
N ILE A 64 15.42 -12.98 -14.49
CA ILE A 64 15.33 -14.31 -15.12
C ILE A 64 16.27 -14.33 -16.33
N VAL A 65 16.97 -15.44 -16.52
CA VAL A 65 17.96 -15.58 -17.62
C VAL A 65 17.28 -15.60 -19.00
N ILE A 66 16.04 -16.07 -19.08
CA ILE A 66 15.22 -16.08 -20.29
C ILE A 66 14.73 -14.66 -20.58
N GLN A 67 15.28 -14.02 -21.62
CA GLN A 67 15.10 -12.58 -21.87
C GLN A 67 13.64 -12.15 -22.05
N SER A 68 12.85 -12.89 -22.83
CA SER A 68 11.43 -12.56 -23.10
C SER A 68 10.59 -12.56 -21.82
N MET A 69 10.80 -13.58 -20.99
CA MET A 69 10.14 -13.75 -19.70
C MET A 69 10.60 -12.68 -18.71
N ASN A 70 11.91 -12.43 -18.63
CA ASN A 70 12.46 -11.36 -17.79
C ASN A 70 11.86 -10.00 -18.15
N LYS A 71 11.85 -9.66 -19.44
CA LYS A 71 11.23 -8.42 -19.92
C LYS A 71 9.77 -8.31 -19.46
N THR A 72 9.00 -9.39 -19.61
CA THR A 72 7.59 -9.43 -19.19
C THR A 72 7.43 -9.11 -17.71
N PHE A 73 8.20 -9.76 -16.82
CA PHE A 73 8.13 -9.48 -15.38
C PHE A 73 8.59 -8.05 -15.03
N GLN A 74 9.67 -7.56 -15.66
CA GLN A 74 10.20 -6.22 -15.43
C GLN A 74 9.24 -5.12 -15.93
N ASP A 75 8.53 -5.36 -17.03
CA ASP A 75 7.51 -4.44 -17.53
C ASP A 75 6.33 -4.34 -16.54
N HIS A 76 5.90 -5.47 -15.94
CA HIS A 76 4.87 -5.47 -14.89
C HIS A 76 5.34 -4.80 -13.60
N GLU A 77 6.60 -4.99 -13.21
CA GLU A 77 7.22 -4.26 -12.09
C GLU A 77 7.12 -2.75 -12.29
N LYS A 78 7.51 -2.28 -13.48
CA LYS A 78 7.46 -0.86 -13.82
C LYS A 78 6.03 -0.33 -13.78
N LEU A 79 5.09 -1.04 -14.38
CA LEU A 79 3.67 -0.66 -14.40
C LEU A 79 3.08 -0.53 -12.98
N TYR A 80 3.35 -1.51 -12.12
CA TYR A 80 2.93 -1.46 -10.72
C TYR A 80 3.58 -0.29 -9.98
N ASN A 81 4.90 -0.13 -10.08
CA ASN A 81 5.64 0.93 -9.39
C ASN A 81 5.21 2.32 -9.86
N ASP A 82 4.86 2.49 -11.15
CA ASP A 82 4.31 3.74 -11.69
C ASP A 82 2.94 4.09 -11.09
N ILE A 83 2.05 3.11 -10.89
CA ILE A 83 0.78 3.31 -10.18
C ILE A 83 1.04 3.64 -8.71
N SER A 84 1.86 2.84 -8.04
CA SER A 84 2.17 3.02 -6.61
C SER A 84 2.74 4.41 -6.36
N LYS A 85 3.67 4.86 -7.20
CA LYS A 85 4.21 6.22 -7.14
C LYS A 85 3.12 7.27 -7.37
N SER A 86 2.27 7.09 -8.37
CA SER A 86 1.19 8.05 -8.65
C SER A 86 0.20 8.15 -7.48
N TYR A 87 -0.05 7.05 -6.78
CA TYR A 87 -0.87 7.03 -5.58
C TYR A 87 -0.20 7.76 -4.40
N GLN A 88 1.10 7.54 -4.19
CA GLN A 88 1.87 8.27 -3.16
C GLN A 88 1.95 9.77 -3.46
N ASP A 89 2.20 10.15 -4.71
CA ASP A 89 2.18 11.55 -5.15
C ASP A 89 0.80 12.19 -4.90
N MET A 90 -0.29 11.46 -5.16
CA MET A 90 -1.65 11.91 -4.84
C MET A 90 -1.86 12.19 -3.35
N LEU A 91 -1.38 11.30 -2.47
CA LEU A 91 -1.47 11.50 -1.02
C LEU A 91 -0.63 12.69 -0.55
N ASN A 92 0.56 12.87 -1.12
CA ASN A 92 1.43 14.01 -0.82
C ASN A 92 0.78 15.34 -1.23
N GLU A 93 0.23 15.41 -2.45
CA GLU A 93 -0.46 16.60 -2.95
C GLU A 93 -1.71 16.92 -2.11
N LEU A 94 -2.45 15.90 -1.69
CA LEU A 94 -3.58 16.04 -0.77
C LEU A 94 -3.12 16.60 0.60
N HIS A 95 -2.02 16.09 1.13
CA HIS A 95 -1.45 16.57 2.38
C HIS A 95 -0.99 18.03 2.26
N CYS A 96 -0.25 18.38 1.20
CA CYS A 96 0.18 19.75 0.92
C CYS A 96 -1.02 20.70 0.83
N PHE A 97 -2.06 20.31 0.07
CA PHE A 97 -3.30 21.06 -0.01
C PHE A 97 -3.92 21.30 1.36
N LYS A 98 -4.10 20.26 2.17
CA LYS A 98 -4.75 20.35 3.48
C LYS A 98 -3.95 21.18 4.48
N SER A 99 -2.64 21.03 4.51
CA SER A 99 -1.75 21.73 5.44
C SER A 99 -1.82 23.26 5.30
N ALA A 100 -2.15 23.78 4.11
CA ALA A 100 -2.36 25.21 3.86
C ALA A 100 -3.55 25.81 4.64
N PHE A 101 -4.40 24.96 5.24
CA PHE A 101 -5.62 25.34 5.95
C PHE A 101 -5.65 24.88 7.41
N ASP A 102 -4.58 24.28 7.94
CA ASP A 102 -4.55 23.72 9.31
C ASP A 102 -4.95 24.75 10.38
N LYS A 103 -4.40 25.97 10.28
CA LYS A 103 -4.70 27.05 11.23
C LYS A 103 -6.16 27.48 11.20
N GLU A 104 -6.74 27.57 10.02
CA GLU A 104 -8.12 28.03 9.81
C GLU A 104 -9.17 26.95 10.07
N THR A 105 -8.74 25.68 10.06
CA THR A 105 -9.58 24.53 10.35
C THR A 105 -9.38 23.97 11.78
N SER A 106 -8.69 24.73 12.65
CA SER A 106 -8.37 24.31 14.02
C SER A 106 -7.66 22.96 14.10
N GLY A 107 -6.82 22.65 13.11
CA GLY A 107 -6.05 21.41 13.00
C GLY A 107 -6.81 20.22 12.39
N ILE A 108 -8.03 20.42 11.88
CA ILE A 108 -8.84 19.35 11.25
C ILE A 108 -9.23 19.76 9.82
N PRO A 109 -8.31 19.63 8.85
CA PRO A 109 -8.52 20.07 7.47
C PRO A 109 -9.37 19.05 6.67
N GLU A 110 -10.67 19.10 6.87
CA GLU A 110 -11.63 18.41 5.99
C GLU A 110 -11.66 19.07 4.61
N MET A 111 -11.69 18.25 3.55
CA MET A 111 -11.56 18.72 2.17
C MET A 111 -12.60 19.79 1.82
N THR A 112 -13.87 19.58 2.19
CA THR A 112 -14.96 20.52 1.90
C THR A 112 -14.76 21.86 2.59
N LYS A 113 -14.25 21.88 3.84
CA LYS A 113 -13.93 23.11 4.57
C LYS A 113 -12.76 23.84 3.89
N CYS A 114 -11.70 23.12 3.54
CA CYS A 114 -10.55 23.68 2.84
C CYS A 114 -10.97 24.31 1.49
N VAL A 115 -11.80 23.64 0.70
CA VAL A 115 -12.30 24.19 -0.57
C VAL A 115 -13.14 25.44 -0.35
N ARG A 116 -14.07 25.46 0.63
CA ARG A 116 -14.87 26.66 0.92
C ARG A 116 -14.01 27.85 1.33
N ILE A 117 -13.01 27.61 2.18
CA ILE A 117 -12.04 28.64 2.57
C ILE A 117 -11.27 29.13 1.33
N LEU A 118 -10.79 28.22 0.49
CA LEU A 118 -10.06 28.56 -0.72
C LEU A 118 -10.89 29.43 -1.67
N VAL A 119 -12.14 29.06 -1.92
CA VAL A 119 -13.05 29.84 -2.77
C VAL A 119 -13.29 31.23 -2.18
N HIS A 120 -13.48 31.32 -0.87
CA HIS A 120 -13.58 32.63 -0.20
C HIS A 120 -12.30 33.46 -0.40
N ARG A 121 -11.11 32.85 -0.27
CA ARG A 121 -9.82 33.54 -0.50
C ARG A 121 -9.65 34.02 -1.94
N CYS A 122 -10.22 33.32 -2.92
CA CYS A 122 -10.20 33.72 -4.34
C CYS A 122 -10.98 35.03 -4.61
N GLY A 123 -11.83 35.48 -3.68
CA GLY A 123 -12.55 36.75 -3.77
C GLY A 123 -13.48 36.79 -4.98
N LYS A 124 -13.35 37.82 -5.83
CA LYS A 124 -14.17 37.99 -7.05
C LYS A 124 -13.61 37.28 -8.28
N THR A 125 -12.66 36.38 -8.10
CA THR A 125 -12.06 35.65 -9.23
C THR A 125 -13.03 34.58 -9.73
N SER A 126 -13.32 34.61 -11.03
CA SER A 126 -14.06 33.54 -11.67
C SER A 126 -13.20 32.27 -11.71
N LEU A 127 -13.71 31.19 -11.12
CA LEU A 127 -13.12 29.86 -11.18
C LEU A 127 -14.01 29.02 -12.08
N GLU A 128 -13.44 28.48 -13.15
CA GLU A 128 -14.13 27.51 -13.99
C GLU A 128 -13.78 26.11 -13.51
N VAL A 129 -14.77 25.21 -13.47
CA VAL A 129 -14.57 23.83 -13.01
C VAL A 129 -14.92 22.88 -14.14
N GLU A 130 -13.92 22.13 -14.61
CA GLU A 130 -14.10 21.07 -15.59
C GLU A 130 -14.19 19.71 -14.89
N ARG A 131 -15.33 19.03 -15.05
CA ARG A 131 -15.54 17.67 -14.52
C ARG A 131 -15.35 16.62 -15.60
N ARG A 132 -14.47 15.66 -15.33
CA ARG A 132 -14.25 14.44 -16.13
C ARG A 132 -14.63 13.20 -15.33
N LYS A 133 -14.50 12.02 -15.94
CA LYS A 133 -14.94 10.74 -15.34
C LYS A 133 -14.31 10.47 -13.96
N ASN A 134 -13.01 10.78 -13.79
CA ASN A 134 -12.24 10.50 -12.58
C ASN A 134 -11.44 11.73 -12.08
N CYS A 135 -11.85 12.94 -12.46
CA CYS A 135 -11.04 14.14 -12.27
C CYS A 135 -11.95 15.38 -12.18
N VAL A 136 -11.60 16.30 -11.29
CA VAL A 136 -12.17 17.65 -11.22
C VAL A 136 -11.03 18.65 -11.33
N GLN A 137 -11.01 19.44 -12.39
CA GLN A 137 -9.97 20.45 -12.62
C GLN A 137 -10.55 21.85 -12.44
N VAL A 138 -9.84 22.68 -11.68
CA VAL A 138 -10.17 24.09 -11.53
C VAL A 138 -9.28 24.90 -12.48
N ILE A 139 -9.91 25.60 -13.40
CA ILE A 139 -9.29 26.52 -14.35
C ILE A 139 -9.40 27.93 -13.78
N PHE A 140 -8.28 28.63 -13.73
CA PHE A 140 -8.21 29.98 -13.16
C PHE A 140 -7.15 30.82 -13.88
N SER A 141 -7.30 32.13 -13.83
CA SER A 141 -6.30 33.09 -14.31
C SER A 141 -5.49 33.62 -13.15
N GLU A 142 -4.18 33.35 -13.15
CA GLU A 142 -3.25 33.89 -12.14
C GLU A 142 -3.30 35.42 -12.11
N GLN A 143 -3.40 36.08 -13.27
CA GLN A 143 -3.49 37.55 -13.33
C GLN A 143 -4.75 38.09 -12.65
N THR A 144 -5.85 37.35 -12.71
CA THR A 144 -7.11 37.72 -12.04
C THR A 144 -7.02 37.47 -10.54
N LEU A 145 -6.42 36.35 -10.12
CA LEU A 145 -6.16 36.06 -8.70
C LEU A 145 -5.28 37.13 -8.05
N MET A 146 -4.20 37.55 -8.73
CA MET A 146 -3.30 38.60 -8.25
C MET A 146 -4.00 39.94 -7.99
N LYS A 147 -5.14 40.20 -8.65
CA LYS A 147 -5.90 41.46 -8.53
C LYS A 147 -7.06 41.39 -7.55
N ASN A 148 -7.69 40.22 -7.42
CA ASN A 148 -9.00 40.10 -6.77
C ASN A 148 -8.99 39.24 -5.50
N SER A 149 -7.87 38.62 -5.13
CA SER A 149 -7.78 37.76 -3.95
C SER A 149 -7.91 38.54 -2.64
N LEU A 150 -8.48 37.88 -1.61
CA LEU A 150 -8.59 38.42 -0.25
C LEU A 150 -7.36 38.09 0.62
N LYS A 151 -6.51 37.19 0.16
CA LYS A 151 -5.29 36.71 0.80
C LYS A 151 -4.15 36.70 -0.21
N ASP A 152 -2.96 36.30 0.25
CA ASP A 152 -1.79 36.17 -0.62
C ASP A 152 -2.12 35.32 -1.86
N PRO A 153 -2.07 35.91 -3.06
CA PRO A 153 -2.35 35.19 -4.30
C PRO A 153 -1.47 33.95 -4.48
N GLN A 154 -0.22 33.97 -4.01
CA GLN A 154 0.71 32.85 -4.21
C GLN A 154 0.30 31.61 -3.41
N GLU A 155 -0.18 31.81 -2.17
CA GLU A 155 -0.72 30.72 -1.35
C GLU A 155 -1.99 30.11 -1.98
N ILE A 156 -2.84 30.95 -2.57
CA ILE A 156 -4.07 30.53 -3.26
C ILE A 156 -3.74 29.74 -4.52
N ILE A 157 -2.84 30.26 -5.37
CA ILE A 157 -2.39 29.60 -6.60
C ILE A 157 -1.78 28.25 -6.25
N SER A 158 -0.89 28.18 -5.26
CA SER A 158 -0.27 26.93 -4.82
C SER A 158 -1.33 25.92 -4.36
N SER A 159 -2.33 26.36 -3.59
CA SER A 159 -3.42 25.49 -3.13
C SER A 159 -4.26 24.96 -4.30
N LEU A 160 -4.60 25.79 -5.28
CA LEU A 160 -5.32 25.38 -6.48
C LEU A 160 -4.49 24.40 -7.34
N GLN A 161 -3.18 24.63 -7.42
CA GLN A 161 -2.25 23.74 -8.12
C GLN A 161 -2.15 22.37 -7.43
N HIS A 162 -2.03 22.33 -6.10
CA HIS A 162 -2.05 21.08 -5.33
C HIS A 162 -3.36 20.31 -5.53
N PHE A 163 -4.51 21.01 -5.48
CA PHE A 163 -5.81 20.40 -5.75
C PHE A 163 -5.87 19.77 -7.16
N ASN A 164 -5.42 20.50 -8.18
CA ASN A 164 -5.39 20.01 -9.55
C ASN A 164 -4.37 18.87 -9.76
N SER A 165 -3.20 18.95 -9.13
CA SER A 165 -2.14 17.93 -9.19
C SER A 165 -2.63 16.61 -8.58
N MET A 166 -3.18 16.67 -7.36
CA MET A 166 -3.83 15.54 -6.70
C MET A 166 -4.90 14.90 -7.61
N ASN A 167 -5.77 15.70 -8.23
CA ASN A 167 -6.81 15.20 -9.14
C ASN A 167 -6.23 14.48 -10.37
N LYS A 168 -5.16 15.00 -10.97
CA LYS A 168 -4.47 14.34 -12.11
C LYS A 168 -3.85 13.02 -11.72
N HIS A 169 -3.22 12.95 -10.54
CA HIS A 169 -2.68 11.69 -10.03
C HIS A 169 -3.79 10.67 -9.74
N LEU A 170 -4.91 11.13 -9.17
CA LEU A 170 -6.08 10.30 -8.91
C LEU A 170 -6.69 9.72 -10.19
N GLU A 171 -6.86 10.55 -11.21
CA GLU A 171 -7.32 10.13 -12.55
C GLU A 171 -6.41 9.04 -13.12
N LYS A 172 -5.10 9.26 -13.11
CA LYS A 172 -4.10 8.31 -13.61
C LYS A 172 -4.15 6.96 -12.88
N VAL A 173 -4.31 6.97 -11.55
CA VAL A 173 -4.42 5.74 -10.76
C VAL A 173 -5.68 4.98 -11.17
N LEU A 174 -6.84 5.63 -11.19
CA LEU A 174 -8.12 4.99 -11.48
C LEU A 174 -8.23 4.46 -12.92
N GLU A 175 -7.69 5.19 -13.90
CA GLU A 175 -7.67 4.75 -15.30
C GLU A 175 -6.79 3.52 -15.54
N ARG A 176 -5.62 3.47 -14.90
CA ARG A 176 -4.62 2.44 -15.18
C ARG A 176 -4.79 1.18 -14.33
N SER A 177 -5.37 1.30 -13.14
CA SER A 177 -5.49 0.19 -12.19
C SER A 177 -6.15 -1.04 -12.82
N HIS A 178 -7.28 -0.86 -13.52
CA HIS A 178 -8.00 -1.98 -14.12
C HIS A 178 -7.19 -2.71 -15.21
N SER A 179 -6.51 -1.96 -16.08
CA SER A 179 -5.69 -2.53 -17.16
C SER A 179 -4.53 -3.36 -16.60
N ILE A 180 -3.84 -2.84 -15.59
CA ILE A 180 -2.71 -3.53 -14.95
C ILE A 180 -3.19 -4.76 -14.18
N GLN A 181 -4.31 -4.67 -13.46
CA GLN A 181 -4.92 -5.84 -12.81
C GLN A 181 -5.24 -6.96 -13.81
N ASN A 182 -5.83 -6.62 -14.95
CA ASN A 182 -6.15 -7.61 -15.98
C ASN A 182 -4.88 -8.25 -16.55
N SER A 183 -3.86 -7.45 -16.84
CA SER A 183 -2.56 -7.93 -17.35
C SER A 183 -1.88 -8.90 -16.37
N ILE A 184 -1.83 -8.53 -15.08
CA ILE A 184 -1.26 -9.38 -14.03
C ILE A 184 -2.06 -10.69 -13.89
N ASN A 185 -3.39 -10.62 -13.90
CA ASN A 185 -4.26 -11.80 -13.81
C ASN A 185 -4.06 -12.77 -14.98
N ILE A 186 -3.86 -12.27 -16.20
CA ILE A 186 -3.53 -13.11 -17.36
C ILE A 186 -2.22 -13.85 -17.11
N LEU A 187 -1.19 -13.14 -16.64
CA LEU A 187 0.12 -13.72 -16.39
C LEU A 187 0.10 -14.78 -15.28
N LEU A 188 -0.69 -14.55 -14.22
CA LEU A 188 -0.90 -15.52 -13.14
C LEU A 188 -1.63 -16.77 -13.62
N LYS A 189 -2.64 -16.63 -14.50
CA LYS A 189 -3.35 -17.78 -15.09
C LYS A 189 -2.44 -18.63 -15.98
N ASP A 190 -1.43 -18.01 -16.60
CA ASP A 190 -0.47 -18.67 -17.47
C ASP A 190 0.75 -19.25 -16.71
N GLU A 191 0.71 -19.31 -15.37
CA GLU A 191 1.84 -19.75 -14.55
C GLU A 191 2.41 -21.11 -14.97
N GLU A 192 1.55 -22.12 -15.16
CA GLU A 192 2.01 -23.45 -15.60
C GLU A 192 2.72 -23.40 -16.95
N SER A 193 2.20 -22.59 -17.89
CA SER A 193 2.79 -22.42 -19.21
C SER A 193 4.18 -21.78 -19.10
N ILE A 194 4.32 -20.76 -18.26
CA ILE A 194 5.58 -20.05 -18.01
C ILE A 194 6.61 -20.99 -17.36
N GLN A 195 6.21 -21.81 -16.37
CA GLN A 195 7.10 -22.81 -15.78
C GLN A 195 7.54 -23.87 -16.81
N ARG A 196 6.63 -24.33 -17.69
CA ARG A 196 6.97 -25.25 -18.78
C ARG A 196 7.96 -24.62 -19.77
N GLN A 197 7.84 -23.31 -20.06
CA GLN A 197 8.80 -22.61 -20.92
C GLN A 197 10.22 -22.64 -20.33
N VAL A 198 10.39 -22.44 -19.02
CA VAL A 198 11.71 -22.57 -18.37
C VAL A 198 12.34 -23.94 -18.60
N THR A 199 11.52 -25.00 -18.55
CA THR A 199 11.97 -26.38 -18.77
C THR A 199 12.33 -26.63 -20.24
N LYS A 200 11.61 -26.00 -21.18
CA LYS A 200 11.83 -26.13 -22.63
C LYS A 200 13.05 -25.38 -23.15
N GLU A 201 13.46 -24.30 -22.48
CA GLU A 201 14.64 -23.51 -22.86
C GLU A 201 15.97 -24.28 -22.69
N CYS A 202 15.94 -25.52 -22.15
CA CYS A 202 17.10 -26.40 -22.03
C CYS A 202 18.31 -25.69 -21.40
N LEU A 203 18.05 -24.90 -20.36
CA LEU A 203 19.07 -24.13 -19.67
C LEU A 203 20.15 -25.06 -19.08
N PRO A 204 21.41 -24.59 -18.97
CA PRO A 204 22.47 -25.31 -18.26
C PRO A 204 22.05 -25.77 -16.86
N ALA A 205 22.61 -26.89 -16.39
CA ALA A 205 22.23 -27.52 -15.12
C ALA A 205 22.38 -26.62 -13.89
N ASP A 206 23.30 -25.65 -13.95
CA ASP A 206 23.53 -24.62 -12.93
C ASP A 206 22.55 -23.45 -12.97
N GLN A 207 21.83 -23.25 -14.10
CA GLN A 207 20.93 -22.11 -14.31
C GLN A 207 19.45 -22.46 -14.27
N GLY A 208 19.07 -23.67 -14.69
CA GLY A 208 17.68 -24.13 -14.73
C GLY A 208 16.95 -24.02 -13.38
N PRO A 209 17.49 -24.57 -12.28
CA PRO A 209 16.86 -24.46 -10.95
C PRO A 209 16.70 -23.02 -10.47
N GLY A 210 17.70 -22.17 -10.71
CA GLY A 210 17.67 -20.75 -10.33
C GLY A 210 16.61 -19.96 -11.10
N ALA A 211 16.50 -20.18 -12.41
CA ALA A 211 15.48 -19.56 -13.24
C ALA A 211 14.06 -19.96 -12.79
N MET A 212 13.83 -21.24 -12.51
CA MET A 212 12.55 -21.74 -12.01
C MET A 212 12.19 -21.13 -10.64
N TYR A 213 13.16 -21.02 -9.74
CA TYR A 213 12.97 -20.37 -8.44
C TYR A 213 12.57 -18.89 -8.60
N ASN A 214 13.30 -18.14 -9.44
CA ASN A 214 12.99 -16.73 -9.69
C ASN A 214 11.62 -16.52 -10.31
N VAL A 215 11.18 -17.41 -11.21
CA VAL A 215 9.81 -17.38 -11.76
C VAL A 215 8.77 -17.54 -10.67
N LYS A 216 8.89 -18.55 -9.80
CA LYS A 216 7.93 -18.78 -8.70
C LYS A 216 7.87 -17.59 -7.74
N GLU A 217 9.01 -16.99 -7.44
CA GLU A 217 9.09 -15.81 -6.58
C GLU A 217 8.48 -14.56 -7.24
N ASN A 218 8.67 -14.40 -8.55
CA ASN A 218 8.03 -13.33 -9.30
C ASN A 218 6.51 -13.53 -9.40
N MET A 219 6.01 -14.77 -9.50
CA MET A 219 4.58 -15.06 -9.43
C MET A 219 3.96 -14.65 -8.08
N ARG A 220 4.61 -14.99 -6.97
CA ARG A 220 4.19 -14.51 -5.64
C ARG A 220 4.20 -12.99 -5.54
N THR A 221 5.21 -12.35 -6.12
CA THR A 221 5.28 -10.88 -6.19
C THR A 221 4.10 -10.31 -6.97
N LEU A 222 3.74 -10.91 -8.11
CA LEU A 222 2.57 -10.50 -8.90
C LEU A 222 1.25 -10.64 -8.13
N GLU A 223 1.07 -11.73 -7.36
CA GLU A 223 -0.11 -11.90 -6.49
C GLU A 223 -0.19 -10.79 -5.45
N GLN A 224 0.94 -10.41 -4.85
CA GLN A 224 0.98 -9.32 -3.88
C GLN A 224 0.71 -7.96 -4.53
N MET A 225 1.28 -7.70 -5.72
CA MET A 225 1.00 -6.50 -6.50
C MET A 225 -0.50 -6.38 -6.79
N LEU A 226 -1.17 -7.48 -7.15
CA LEU A 226 -2.60 -7.46 -7.45
C LEU A 226 -3.43 -7.00 -6.24
N LYS A 227 -3.17 -7.59 -5.06
CA LYS A 227 -3.82 -7.19 -3.80
C LYS A 227 -3.58 -5.72 -3.47
N ASN A 228 -2.36 -5.25 -3.67
CA ASN A 228 -2.00 -3.86 -3.44
C ASN A 228 -2.72 -2.91 -4.40
N ILE A 229 -2.88 -3.28 -5.68
CA ILE A 229 -3.62 -2.46 -6.65
C ILE A 229 -5.11 -2.40 -6.26
N ASP A 230 -5.70 -3.48 -5.76
CA ASP A 230 -7.09 -3.46 -5.26
C ASP A 230 -7.25 -2.43 -4.12
N VAL A 231 -6.34 -2.44 -3.14
CA VAL A 231 -6.34 -1.49 -2.02
C VAL A 231 -6.15 -0.05 -2.51
N ILE A 232 -5.17 0.18 -3.41
CA ILE A 232 -4.93 1.50 -4.02
C ILE A 232 -6.21 2.01 -4.69
N LYS A 233 -6.85 1.16 -5.50
CA LYS A 233 -8.06 1.53 -6.24
C LYS A 233 -9.21 1.85 -5.29
N GLU A 234 -9.47 1.02 -4.29
CA GLU A 234 -10.55 1.24 -3.31
C GLU A 234 -10.37 2.56 -2.58
N LYS A 235 -9.15 2.85 -2.11
CA LYS A 235 -8.82 4.11 -1.44
C LYS A 235 -8.92 5.31 -2.38
N SER A 236 -8.46 5.17 -3.62
CA SER A 236 -8.62 6.21 -4.65
C SER A 236 -10.09 6.48 -4.97
N ASP A 237 -10.93 5.46 -5.10
CA ASP A 237 -12.38 5.63 -5.32
C ASP A 237 -13.04 6.39 -4.15
N ALA A 238 -12.64 6.09 -2.91
CA ALA A 238 -13.11 6.83 -1.74
C ALA A 238 -12.67 8.30 -1.76
N LYS A 239 -11.41 8.58 -2.14
CA LYS A 239 -10.90 9.95 -2.28
C LYS A 239 -11.59 10.71 -3.42
N LEU A 240 -11.91 10.06 -4.53
CA LEU A 240 -12.65 10.68 -5.64
C LEU A 240 -14.04 11.15 -5.18
N LYS A 241 -14.73 10.36 -4.35
CA LYS A 241 -16.02 10.78 -3.76
C LYS A 241 -15.85 12.02 -2.89
N ASP A 242 -14.83 12.07 -2.04
CA ASP A 242 -14.53 13.24 -1.19
C ASP A 242 -14.20 14.49 -2.03
N VAL A 243 -13.44 14.32 -3.11
CA VAL A 243 -13.11 15.39 -4.06
C VAL A 243 -14.36 15.91 -4.78
N ILE A 244 -15.21 15.02 -5.30
CA ILE A 244 -16.45 15.40 -5.99
C ILE A 244 -17.35 16.18 -5.03
N GLU A 245 -17.55 15.69 -3.81
CA GLU A 245 -18.38 16.36 -2.82
C GLU A 245 -17.82 17.74 -2.46
N SER A 246 -16.53 17.81 -2.17
CA SER A 246 -15.87 19.05 -1.77
C SER A 246 -15.82 20.07 -2.91
N SER A 247 -15.72 19.61 -4.16
CA SER A 247 -15.71 20.48 -5.33
C SER A 247 -17.00 21.27 -5.52
N LYS A 248 -18.12 20.84 -4.91
CA LYS A 248 -19.37 21.61 -4.92
C LYS A 248 -19.19 23.03 -4.39
N GLY A 249 -18.26 23.23 -3.44
CA GLY A 249 -17.93 24.55 -2.91
C GLY A 249 -17.42 25.55 -3.95
N PHE A 250 -16.87 25.09 -5.09
CA PHE A 250 -16.49 25.97 -6.19
C PHE A 250 -17.70 26.54 -6.96
N PHE A 251 -18.87 25.90 -6.87
CA PHE A 251 -20.10 26.32 -7.54
C PHE A 251 -21.02 27.15 -6.63
N GLU A 252 -20.87 27.04 -5.31
CA GLU A 252 -21.75 27.69 -4.31
C GLU A 252 -21.65 29.24 -4.30
N ASN A 253 -20.61 29.84 -4.91
CA ASN A 253 -20.39 31.30 -4.94
C ASN A 253 -20.47 31.91 -6.35
N ALA A 254 -21.07 31.20 -7.32
CA ALA A 254 -21.24 31.67 -8.69
C ALA A 254 -22.46 32.59 -8.90
N GLU A 255 -23.13 33.03 -7.82
CA GLU A 255 -24.27 33.96 -7.83
C GLU A 255 -23.89 35.36 -7.35
#